data_AF-A0A9D5A9K1-F1
#
_entry.id   AF-A0A9D5A9K1-F1
#
_cell.length_a   1.000
_cell.length_b   1.000
_cell.length_c   1.000
_cell.angle_alpha   90.00
_cell.angle_beta   90.00
_cell.angle_gamma   90.00
#
_symmetry.space_group_name_H-M   'P 1'
#
loop_
_entity.id
_entity.type
_entity.pdbx_description
1 polymer ?
#
loop_
_entity_poly.entity_id
_entity_poly.type
_entity_poly.pdbx_seq_one_letter_code
_entity_poly.pdbx_strand_id
1 'polypeptide(L)'
;MARFAPQFSGYNQHDSQELLAFLLDGLHEDLNRVKQKPYIEMKDSDNRPDEEVAYECWKNHMARNDSLIVDECQGQYKSTLVCPECGKISITFDPFMYLSLPLPSTVTRAMTITVFYCDGSGLPMPYTVNVLKHGCCRDLCQALGTACCLKSDEMLLLAEVYENKIYRYLENPLESLTSIKDEEHIVAYRLKNGARKTKLEILHRCPDNVKGGDRKIFGTPLVTYLVEDPQYGANIEAYVHRMLAPLGKAHSSTRSHEGKENGFISGGSDERFCKKRCLRGGLESALGKSAV
;
A
#
# COMPACT_ATOMS: atom_id res chain seq x y z
N MET A 1 25.12 -16.03 38.11
CA MET A 1 24.71 -15.23 36.93
C MET A 1 25.81 -14.32 36.42
N ALA A 2 26.27 -13.30 37.17
CA ALA A 2 27.30 -12.34 36.70
C ALA A 2 28.64 -12.97 36.23
N ARG A 3 28.96 -14.20 36.66
CA ARG A 3 30.13 -14.96 36.19
C ARG A 3 30.00 -15.45 34.73
N PHE A 4 28.78 -15.75 34.29
CA PHE A 4 28.49 -16.32 32.97
C PHE A 4 27.84 -15.30 32.02
N ALA A 5 27.17 -14.28 32.56
CA ALA A 5 26.68 -13.11 31.84
C ALA A 5 27.11 -11.84 32.58
N PRO A 6 28.30 -11.28 32.26
CA PRO A 6 28.83 -10.08 32.90
C PRO A 6 27.94 -8.85 32.73
N GLN A 7 27.05 -8.82 31.73
CA GLN A 7 26.11 -7.71 31.54
C GLN A 7 25.15 -7.51 32.71
N PHE A 8 24.90 -8.54 33.53
CA PHE A 8 24.08 -8.46 34.74
C PHE A 8 24.92 -8.20 36.00
N SER A 9 26.14 -7.67 35.85
CA SER A 9 26.99 -7.28 36.98
C SER A 9 26.75 -5.81 37.36
N GLY A 10 26.87 -5.50 38.66
CA GLY A 10 26.65 -4.16 39.20
C GLY A 10 25.23 -3.94 39.71
N TYR A 11 24.81 -2.66 39.78
CA TYR A 11 23.53 -2.23 40.36
C TYR A 11 22.68 -1.42 39.37
N ASN A 12 22.93 -1.60 38.07
CA ASN A 12 22.17 -0.91 37.02
C ASN A 12 20.79 -1.56 36.82
N GLN A 13 19.89 -0.83 36.16
CA GLN A 13 18.64 -1.39 35.69
C GLN A 13 18.91 -2.30 34.48
N HIS A 14 18.22 -3.44 34.42
CA HIS A 14 18.36 -4.43 33.37
C HIS A 14 16.98 -4.85 32.85
N ASP A 15 16.91 -5.29 31.60
CA ASP A 15 15.69 -5.84 31.03
C ASP A 15 15.42 -7.24 31.61
N SER A 16 14.27 -7.40 32.25
CA SER A 16 13.83 -8.69 32.81
C SER A 16 13.67 -9.77 31.73
N GLN A 17 13.36 -9.39 30.48
CA GLN A 17 13.21 -10.33 29.37
C GLN A 17 14.58 -10.90 28.96
N GLU A 18 15.62 -10.07 28.93
CA GLU A 18 16.98 -10.53 28.66
C GLU A 18 17.47 -11.48 29.76
N LEU A 19 17.19 -11.16 31.02
CA LEU A 19 17.52 -12.02 32.16
C LEU A 19 16.81 -13.37 32.07
N LEU A 20 15.53 -13.38 31.73
CA LEU A 20 14.74 -14.60 31.56
C LEU A 20 15.29 -15.48 30.44
N ALA A 21 15.59 -14.88 29.29
CA ALA A 21 16.18 -15.58 28.15
C ALA A 21 17.51 -16.25 28.52
N PHE A 22 18.39 -15.51 29.20
CA PHE A 22 19.67 -16.05 29.65
C PHE A 22 19.51 -17.17 30.69
N LEU A 23 18.58 -17.02 31.63
CA LEU A 23 18.32 -18.03 32.65
C LEU A 23 17.81 -19.33 32.03
N LEU A 24 16.83 -19.25 31.15
CA LEU A 24 16.23 -20.43 30.52
C LEU A 24 17.21 -21.15 29.59
N ASP A 25 18.03 -20.41 28.84
CA ASP A 25 19.10 -20.99 28.02
C ASP A 25 20.17 -21.69 28.87
N GLY A 26 20.63 -21.04 29.95
CA GLY A 26 21.59 -21.64 30.88
C GLY A 26 21.04 -22.90 31.56
N LEU A 27 19.78 -22.87 32.02
CA LEU A 27 19.10 -24.04 32.59
C LEU A 27 18.91 -25.15 31.53
N HIS A 28 18.59 -24.78 30.29
CA HIS A 28 18.44 -25.72 29.20
C HIS A 28 19.75 -26.49 28.97
N GLU A 29 20.87 -25.78 28.83
CA GLU A 29 22.19 -26.39 28.56
C GLU A 29 22.70 -27.23 29.74
N ASP A 30 22.54 -26.75 30.98
CA ASP A 30 22.95 -27.51 32.18
C ASP A 30 22.17 -28.83 32.31
N LEU A 31 20.87 -28.81 31.98
CA LEU A 31 19.97 -29.97 32.05
C LEU A 31 19.90 -30.77 30.74
N ASN A 32 20.61 -30.36 29.69
CA ASN A 32 20.58 -31.03 28.40
C ASN A 32 21.15 -32.45 28.52
N ARG A 33 20.32 -33.45 28.20
CA ARG A 33 20.66 -34.88 28.23
C ARG A 33 21.56 -35.24 27.05
N VAL A 34 21.50 -34.50 25.94
CA VAL A 34 22.40 -34.67 24.79
C VAL A 34 23.74 -34.01 25.07
N LYS A 35 24.79 -34.82 25.27
CA LYS A 35 26.16 -34.32 25.54
C LYS A 35 27.01 -34.15 24.28
N GLN A 36 26.75 -34.96 23.25
CA GLN A 36 27.42 -34.84 21.95
C GLN A 36 26.36 -34.46 20.90
N LYS A 37 26.39 -33.20 20.47
CA LYS A 37 25.40 -32.67 19.52
C LYS A 37 25.79 -33.10 18.10
N PRO A 38 24.99 -33.94 17.42
CA PRO A 38 25.28 -34.33 16.04
C PRO A 38 25.16 -33.13 15.10
N TYR A 39 25.98 -33.13 14.04
CA TYR A 39 25.80 -32.20 12.92
C TYR A 39 24.63 -32.70 12.05
N ILE A 40 23.64 -31.85 11.82
CA ILE A 40 22.48 -32.15 11.00
C ILE A 40 22.34 -31.02 9.99
N GLU A 41 22.38 -31.37 8.71
CA GLU A 41 22.13 -30.43 7.62
C GLU A 41 20.62 -30.18 7.50
N MET A 42 20.22 -28.91 7.58
CA MET A 42 18.82 -28.53 7.39
C MET A 42 18.49 -28.54 5.90
N LYS A 43 17.47 -29.30 5.53
CA LYS A 43 16.94 -29.35 4.17
C LYS A 43 15.87 -28.27 4.00
N ASP A 44 15.77 -27.72 2.80
CA ASP A 44 14.68 -26.82 2.44
C ASP A 44 13.34 -27.60 2.40
N SER A 45 12.24 -26.86 2.43
CA SER A 45 10.89 -27.42 2.45
C SER A 45 10.53 -28.19 1.17
N ASP A 46 11.21 -27.95 0.04
CA ASP A 46 11.11 -28.69 -1.23
C ASP A 46 9.67 -29.09 -1.67
N ASN A 47 8.69 -28.21 -1.40
CA ASN A 47 7.24 -28.44 -1.63
C ASN A 47 6.63 -29.66 -0.89
N ARG A 48 7.28 -30.15 0.16
CA ARG A 48 6.74 -31.19 1.04
C ARG A 48 5.64 -30.63 1.94
N PRO A 49 4.74 -31.48 2.47
CA PRO A 49 3.72 -31.05 3.42
C PRO A 49 4.36 -30.41 4.66
N ASP A 50 3.80 -29.28 5.10
CA ASP A 50 4.29 -28.53 6.27
C ASP A 50 4.43 -29.41 7.51
N GLU A 51 3.46 -30.30 7.77
CA GLU A 51 3.45 -31.18 8.94
C GLU A 51 4.65 -32.13 8.96
N GLU A 52 5.05 -32.66 7.80
CA GLU A 52 6.19 -33.57 7.69
C GLU A 52 7.50 -32.83 7.93
N VAL A 53 7.65 -31.65 7.33
CA VAL A 53 8.86 -30.81 7.49
C VAL A 53 8.96 -30.30 8.92
N ALA A 54 7.86 -29.84 9.51
CA ALA A 54 7.80 -29.41 10.90
C ALA A 54 8.24 -30.52 11.86
N TYR A 55 7.71 -31.74 11.66
CA TYR A 55 8.08 -32.91 12.47
C TYR A 55 9.55 -33.29 12.30
N GLU A 56 10.08 -33.29 11.07
CA GLU A 56 11.50 -33.54 10.81
C GLU A 56 12.40 -32.49 11.49
N CYS A 57 12.07 -31.21 11.34
CA CYS A 57 12.78 -30.10 12.00
C CYS A 57 12.74 -30.23 13.52
N TRP A 58 11.59 -30.57 14.10
CA TRP A 58 11.45 -30.76 15.55
C TRP A 58 12.25 -31.96 16.04
N LYS A 59 12.21 -33.08 15.32
CA LYS A 59 13.02 -34.26 15.63
C LYS A 59 14.52 -33.95 15.58
N ASN A 60 14.97 -33.19 14.58
CA ASN A 60 16.37 -32.78 14.45
C ASN A 60 16.78 -31.82 15.58
N HIS A 61 15.88 -30.94 16.00
CA HIS A 61 16.08 -30.08 17.17
C HIS A 61 16.23 -30.90 18.46
N MET A 62 15.31 -31.83 18.73
CA MET A 62 15.37 -32.71 19.90
C MET A 62 16.61 -33.61 19.92
N ALA A 63 17.13 -34.02 18.75
CA ALA A 63 18.37 -34.80 18.67
C ALA A 63 19.61 -34.06 19.19
N ARG A 64 19.55 -32.73 19.32
CA ARG A 64 20.62 -31.87 19.86
C ARG A 64 20.25 -31.27 21.23
N ASN A 65 18.95 -31.15 21.50
CA ASN A 65 18.38 -30.40 22.61
C ASN A 65 17.29 -31.25 23.29
N ASP A 66 17.64 -31.95 24.37
CA ASP A 66 16.69 -32.73 25.17
C ASP A 66 16.83 -32.33 26.63
N SER A 67 15.91 -31.49 27.10
CA SER A 67 15.84 -31.10 28.50
C SER A 67 14.42 -30.72 28.88
N LEU A 68 14.14 -30.62 30.19
CA LEU A 68 12.84 -30.21 30.70
C LEU A 68 12.41 -28.82 30.17
N ILE A 69 13.37 -27.94 29.84
CA ILE A 69 13.07 -26.63 29.25
C ILE A 69 12.53 -26.76 27.82
N VAL A 70 13.01 -27.76 27.06
CA VAL A 70 12.47 -28.04 25.72
C VAL A 70 11.03 -28.53 25.84
N ASP A 71 10.78 -29.43 26.78
CA ASP A 71 9.47 -30.05 26.99
C ASP A 71 8.40 -29.01 27.38
N GLU A 72 8.74 -28.07 28.27
CA GLU A 72 7.77 -27.16 28.88
C GLU A 72 7.74 -25.76 28.26
N CYS A 73 8.87 -25.27 27.73
CA CYS A 73 9.01 -23.87 27.33
C CYS A 73 9.23 -23.67 25.83
N GLN A 74 9.55 -24.72 25.07
CA GLN A 74 9.84 -24.55 23.66
C GLN A 74 8.66 -24.92 22.75
N GLY A 75 8.52 -24.14 21.69
CA GLY A 75 7.60 -24.39 20.59
C GLY A 75 8.29 -24.21 19.25
N GLN A 76 7.51 -24.19 18.17
CA GLN A 76 8.04 -24.08 16.81
C GLN A 76 7.26 -23.03 16.01
N TYR A 77 7.98 -22.14 15.33
CA TYR A 77 7.44 -21.22 14.34
C TYR A 77 7.37 -21.88 12.97
N LYS A 78 6.43 -21.41 12.14
CA LYS A 78 6.51 -21.55 10.68
C LYS A 78 6.87 -20.20 10.08
N SER A 79 8.13 -20.03 9.71
CA SER A 79 8.65 -18.81 9.10
C SER A 79 8.52 -18.93 7.58
N THR A 80 7.84 -17.97 6.93
CA THR A 80 7.72 -17.93 5.47
C THR A 80 8.34 -16.65 4.93
N LEU A 81 9.42 -16.80 4.17
CA LEU A 81 10.11 -15.70 3.50
C LEU A 81 9.81 -15.74 2.01
N VAL A 82 9.38 -14.61 1.46
CA VAL A 82 9.13 -14.45 0.03
C VAL A 82 10.10 -13.41 -0.49
N CYS A 83 10.97 -13.80 -1.42
CA CYS A 83 11.87 -12.86 -2.06
C CYS A 83 11.07 -11.92 -2.99
N PRO A 84 11.15 -10.59 -2.82
CA PRO A 84 10.38 -9.65 -3.63
C PRO A 84 10.86 -9.57 -5.10
N GLU A 85 12.13 -9.91 -5.37
CA GLU A 85 12.73 -9.82 -6.71
C GLU A 85 12.43 -11.05 -7.57
N CYS A 86 12.58 -12.26 -7.00
CA CYS A 86 12.44 -13.52 -7.76
C CYS A 86 11.21 -14.34 -7.38
N GLY A 87 10.44 -13.93 -6.38
CA GLY A 87 9.26 -14.65 -5.91
C GLY A 87 9.57 -15.99 -5.23
N LYS A 88 10.85 -16.34 -4.99
CA LYS A 88 11.21 -17.57 -4.28
C LYS A 88 10.61 -17.54 -2.88
N ILE A 89 9.85 -18.59 -2.55
CA ILE A 89 9.31 -18.84 -1.23
C ILE A 89 10.26 -19.80 -0.51
N SER A 90 10.66 -19.44 0.71
CA SER A 90 11.42 -20.30 1.62
C SER A 90 10.65 -20.43 2.92
N ILE A 91 10.38 -21.67 3.31
CA ILE A 91 9.65 -22.00 4.54
C ILE A 91 10.60 -22.72 5.47
N THR A 92 10.75 -22.21 6.69
CA THR A 92 11.55 -22.82 7.75
C THR A 92 10.72 -23.03 9.00
N PHE A 93 11.09 -24.04 9.80
CA PHE A 93 10.42 -24.37 11.05
C PHE A 93 11.38 -24.23 12.23
N ASP A 94 11.30 -23.08 12.89
CA ASP A 94 12.32 -22.62 13.83
C ASP A 94 11.86 -22.81 15.28
N PRO A 95 12.66 -23.45 16.16
CA PRO A 95 12.32 -23.56 17.57
C PRO A 95 12.36 -22.19 18.25
N PHE A 96 11.45 -21.94 19.19
CA PHE A 96 11.44 -20.74 20.03
C PHE A 96 11.20 -21.12 21.50
N MET A 97 11.61 -20.25 22.42
CA MET A 97 11.44 -20.44 23.87
C MET A 97 10.52 -19.40 24.51
N TYR A 98 10.33 -18.25 23.87
CA TYR A 98 9.44 -17.18 24.30
C TYR A 98 8.93 -16.39 23.10
N LEU A 99 7.78 -15.73 23.25
CA LEU A 99 7.16 -14.91 22.21
C LEU A 99 7.29 -13.42 22.57
N SER A 100 7.98 -12.65 21.72
CA SER A 100 7.97 -11.20 21.80
C SER A 100 6.80 -10.65 20.97
N LEU A 101 5.75 -10.18 21.64
CA LEU A 101 4.56 -9.65 20.98
C LEU A 101 4.69 -8.14 20.77
N PRO A 102 4.57 -7.64 19.53
CA PRO A 102 4.56 -6.20 19.30
C PRO A 102 3.27 -5.59 19.89
N LEU A 103 3.41 -4.47 20.57
CA LEU A 103 2.26 -3.70 21.02
C LEU A 103 1.65 -2.95 19.82
N PRO A 104 0.31 -2.93 19.68
CA PRO A 104 -0.35 -2.10 18.68
C PRO A 104 0.10 -0.66 18.85
N SER A 105 0.58 -0.04 17.77
CA SER A 105 0.95 1.37 17.83
C SER A 105 -0.30 2.20 18.03
N THR A 106 -0.30 3.05 19.06
CA THR A 106 -1.32 4.09 19.28
C THR A 106 -1.01 5.38 18.52
N VAL A 107 0.13 5.42 17.81
CA VAL A 107 0.57 6.61 17.08
C VAL A 107 -0.24 6.72 15.78
N THR A 108 -1.08 7.73 15.70
CA THR A 108 -1.83 8.07 14.49
C THR A 108 -1.05 9.07 13.63
N ARG A 109 -1.24 9.02 12.32
CA ARG A 109 -0.87 10.08 11.38
C ARG A 109 -2.09 10.55 10.59
N ALA A 110 -2.13 11.84 10.27
CA ALA A 110 -3.13 12.41 9.38
C ALA A 110 -2.69 12.23 7.92
N MET A 111 -3.54 11.68 7.07
CA MET A 111 -3.30 11.54 5.64
C MET A 111 -4.36 12.30 4.86
N THR A 112 -3.94 13.17 3.95
CA THR A 112 -4.86 13.90 3.05
C THR A 112 -4.82 13.28 1.67
N ILE A 113 -5.93 12.68 1.25
CA ILE A 113 -6.04 11.94 0.00
C ILE A 113 -7.13 12.56 -0.85
N THR A 114 -6.82 12.80 -2.12
CA THR A 114 -7.82 13.30 -3.08
C THR A 114 -8.65 12.14 -3.62
N VAL A 115 -9.95 12.18 -3.38
CA VAL A 115 -10.91 11.21 -3.92
C VAL A 115 -11.50 11.73 -5.22
N PHE A 116 -11.38 10.93 -6.28
CA PHE A 116 -11.91 11.20 -7.61
C PHE A 116 -13.24 10.47 -7.83
N TYR A 117 -14.25 11.24 -8.27
CA TYR A 117 -15.60 10.75 -8.58
C TYR A 117 -15.71 10.43 -10.07
N CYS A 118 -15.26 9.23 -10.43
CA CYS A 118 -15.12 8.78 -11.80
C CYS A 118 -16.43 8.34 -12.48
N ASP A 119 -17.57 8.73 -11.90
CA ASP A 119 -18.92 8.58 -12.44
C ASP A 119 -19.53 9.93 -12.90
N GLY A 120 -18.79 11.04 -12.69
CA GLY A 120 -19.25 12.39 -12.98
C GLY A 120 -20.17 12.98 -11.91
N SER A 121 -20.27 12.36 -10.73
CA SER A 121 -21.11 12.85 -9.63
C SER A 121 -20.56 14.13 -8.97
N GLY A 122 -19.26 14.40 -9.08
CA GLY A 122 -18.64 15.53 -8.39
C GLY A 122 -17.23 15.86 -8.87
N LEU A 123 -16.68 16.93 -8.28
CA LEU A 123 -15.28 17.30 -8.44
C LEU A 123 -14.38 16.45 -7.52
N PRO A 124 -13.10 16.24 -7.87
CA PRO A 124 -12.15 15.64 -6.96
C PRO A 124 -12.10 16.41 -5.63
N MET A 125 -12.19 15.69 -4.52
CA MET A 125 -12.27 16.29 -3.18
C MET A 125 -11.18 15.73 -2.26
N PRO A 126 -10.39 16.56 -1.58
CA PRO A 126 -9.46 16.10 -0.56
C PRO A 126 -10.20 15.68 0.71
N TYR A 127 -9.83 14.53 1.25
CA TYR A 127 -10.27 14.01 2.53
C TYR A 127 -9.06 13.80 3.44
N THR A 128 -9.09 14.39 4.64
CA THR A 128 -8.08 14.15 5.67
C THR A 128 -8.61 13.13 6.66
N VAL A 129 -7.91 12.01 6.79
CA VAL A 129 -8.26 10.92 7.70
C VAL A 129 -7.09 10.62 8.65
N ASN A 130 -7.40 10.26 9.90
CA ASN A 130 -6.42 9.84 10.88
C ASN A 130 -6.35 8.32 10.90
N VAL A 131 -5.16 7.77 10.67
CA VAL A 131 -4.90 6.33 10.61
C VAL A 131 -3.69 5.97 11.46
N LEU A 132 -3.60 4.73 11.91
CA LEU A 132 -2.42 4.27 12.65
C LEU A 132 -1.18 4.31 11.75
N LYS A 133 -0.06 4.85 12.25
CA LYS A 133 1.19 5.00 11.49
C LYS A 133 1.74 3.65 11.00
N HIS A 134 1.54 2.61 11.81
CA HIS A 134 1.90 1.22 11.51
C HIS A 134 0.68 0.37 11.11
N GLY A 135 -0.41 1.02 10.69
CA GLY A 135 -1.60 0.35 10.15
C GLY A 135 -1.40 -0.11 8.71
N CYS A 136 -2.48 -0.60 8.10
CA CYS A 136 -2.47 -1.12 6.73
C CYS A 136 -3.41 -0.33 5.79
N CYS A 137 -3.26 -0.57 4.48
CA CYS A 137 -4.09 0.09 3.45
C CYS A 137 -5.59 -0.17 3.63
N ARG A 138 -5.99 -1.33 4.18
CA ARG A 138 -7.40 -1.61 4.53
C ARG A 138 -7.97 -0.57 5.50
N ASP A 139 -7.22 -0.22 6.54
CA ASP A 139 -7.66 0.71 7.57
C ASP A 139 -7.83 2.12 6.97
N LEU A 140 -6.93 2.48 6.04
CA LEU A 140 -7.01 3.72 5.27
C LEU A 140 -8.24 3.76 4.35
N CYS A 141 -8.47 2.71 3.57
CA CYS A 141 -9.65 2.60 2.72
C CYS A 141 -10.95 2.65 3.55
N GLN A 142 -10.99 2.03 4.72
CA GLN A 142 -12.15 2.07 5.61
C GLN A 142 -12.39 3.47 6.19
N ALA A 143 -11.33 4.15 6.64
CA ALA A 143 -11.43 5.51 7.14
C ALA A 143 -11.90 6.49 6.04
N LEU A 144 -11.33 6.38 4.83
CA LEU A 144 -11.77 7.16 3.67
C LEU A 144 -13.19 6.83 3.26
N GLY A 145 -13.56 5.56 3.23
CA GLY A 145 -14.90 5.11 2.86
C GLY A 145 -15.96 5.66 3.82
N THR A 146 -15.63 5.72 5.12
CA THR A 146 -16.49 6.36 6.13
C THR A 146 -16.58 7.87 5.91
N ALA A 147 -15.46 8.54 5.65
CA ALA A 147 -15.41 9.99 5.46
C ALA A 147 -16.11 10.47 4.18
N CYS A 148 -16.10 9.66 3.10
CA CYS A 148 -16.74 10.00 1.83
C CYS A 148 -18.15 9.38 1.68
N CYS A 149 -18.69 8.76 2.72
CA CYS A 149 -20.00 8.08 2.70
C CYS A 149 -20.09 7.07 1.54
N LEU A 150 -19.14 6.15 1.47
CA LEU A 150 -19.07 5.10 0.45
C LEU A 150 -20.28 4.16 0.57
N LYS A 151 -20.94 3.87 -0.56
CA LYS A 151 -22.09 2.95 -0.58
C LYS A 151 -21.63 1.50 -0.63
N SER A 152 -22.51 0.57 -0.27
CA SER A 152 -22.21 -0.87 -0.28
C SER A 152 -21.91 -1.43 -1.67
N ASP A 153 -22.35 -0.77 -2.74
CA ASP A 153 -22.07 -1.12 -4.13
C ASP A 153 -20.85 -0.39 -4.70
N GLU A 154 -20.03 0.25 -3.87
CA GLU A 154 -18.87 1.04 -4.28
C GLU A 154 -17.59 0.57 -3.58
N MET A 155 -16.44 0.88 -4.19
CA MET A 155 -15.12 0.59 -3.68
C MET A 155 -14.17 1.78 -3.92
N LEU A 156 -13.08 1.82 -3.15
CA LEU A 156 -11.99 2.77 -3.36
C LEU A 156 -10.78 2.03 -3.92
N LEU A 157 -10.24 2.55 -5.02
CA LEU A 157 -8.96 2.11 -5.59
C LEU A 157 -7.90 3.15 -5.29
N LEU A 158 -6.92 2.79 -4.45
CA LEU A 158 -5.81 3.66 -4.10
C LEU A 158 -4.68 3.55 -5.13
N ALA A 159 -4.10 4.68 -5.49
CA ALA A 159 -2.99 4.74 -6.44
C ALA A 159 -1.97 5.80 -6.01
N GLU A 160 -0.70 5.51 -6.28
CA GLU A 160 0.38 6.47 -6.19
C GLU A 160 0.58 7.12 -7.56
N VAL A 161 0.63 8.45 -7.59
CA VAL A 161 0.78 9.23 -8.81
C VAL A 161 2.08 10.00 -8.78
N TYR A 162 2.91 9.78 -9.79
CA TYR A 162 4.20 10.44 -9.95
C TYR A 162 4.28 11.02 -11.37
N GLU A 163 4.73 12.28 -11.51
CA GLU A 163 4.84 12.98 -12.79
C GLU A 163 3.58 12.90 -13.69
N ASN A 164 2.39 13.05 -13.10
CA ASN A 164 1.09 12.96 -13.80
C ASN A 164 0.77 11.57 -14.40
N LYS A 165 1.42 10.51 -13.91
CA LYS A 165 1.16 9.11 -14.27
C LYS A 165 0.92 8.28 -13.02
N ILE A 166 0.14 7.21 -13.16
CA ILE A 166 -0.01 6.23 -12.08
C ILE A 166 1.28 5.43 -12.04
N TYR A 167 2.01 5.53 -10.91
CA TYR A 167 3.22 4.77 -10.68
C TYR A 167 2.87 3.33 -10.29
N ARG A 168 1.94 3.17 -9.34
CA ARG A 168 1.44 1.87 -8.89
C ARG A 168 0.08 1.98 -8.22
N TYR A 169 -0.60 0.84 -8.12
CA TYR A 169 -1.84 0.69 -7.34
C TYR A 169 -1.54 0.03 -6.00
N LEU A 170 -2.21 0.50 -4.95
CA LEU A 170 -2.14 -0.06 -3.59
C LEU A 170 -3.25 -1.11 -3.43
N GLU A 171 -3.14 -2.23 -4.15
CA GLU A 171 -4.17 -3.26 -4.19
C GLU A 171 -4.11 -4.22 -2.99
N ASN A 172 -2.94 -4.39 -2.37
CA ASN A 172 -2.78 -5.27 -1.23
C ASN A 172 -3.36 -4.61 0.04
N PRO A 173 -4.47 -5.14 0.60
CA PRO A 173 -5.10 -4.53 1.78
C PRO A 173 -4.21 -4.57 3.03
N LEU A 174 -3.22 -5.45 3.07
CA LEU A 174 -2.30 -5.62 4.20
C LEU A 174 -0.99 -4.83 4.01
N GLU A 175 -0.83 -4.09 2.91
CA GLU A 175 0.35 -3.26 2.71
C GLU A 175 0.47 -2.19 3.82
N SER A 176 1.67 -2.08 4.40
CA SER A 176 1.95 -1.17 5.51
C SER A 176 1.91 0.28 5.07
N LEU A 177 1.21 1.12 5.85
CA LEU A 177 1.17 2.56 5.63
C LEU A 177 2.53 3.23 5.89
N THR A 178 3.41 2.61 6.66
CA THR A 178 4.75 3.15 6.93
C THR A 178 5.61 3.24 5.66
N SER A 179 5.33 2.41 4.65
CA SER A 179 6.02 2.46 3.36
C SER A 179 5.67 3.71 2.55
N ILE A 180 4.50 4.31 2.82
CA ILE A 180 4.02 5.50 2.11
C ILE A 180 4.60 6.75 2.77
N LYS A 181 5.41 7.51 2.03
CA LYS A 181 6.03 8.75 2.51
C LYS A 181 5.04 9.92 2.45
N ASP A 182 5.29 10.94 3.26
CA ASP A 182 4.39 12.12 3.33
C ASP A 182 4.44 12.99 2.05
N GLU A 183 5.49 12.84 1.23
CA GLU A 183 5.69 13.53 -0.05
C GLU A 183 5.00 12.82 -1.23
N GLU A 184 4.62 11.55 -1.06
CA GLU A 184 4.03 10.74 -2.12
C GLU A 184 2.58 11.17 -2.38
N HIS A 185 2.26 11.41 -3.65
CA HIS A 185 0.94 11.84 -4.04
C HIS A 185 -0.01 10.64 -4.18
N ILE A 186 -0.68 10.30 -3.08
CA ILE A 186 -1.70 9.25 -3.05
C ILE A 186 -3.08 9.81 -3.39
N VAL A 187 -3.76 9.12 -4.31
CA VAL A 187 -5.13 9.42 -4.73
C VAL A 187 -6.02 8.20 -4.59
N ALA A 188 -7.32 8.42 -4.48
CA ALA A 188 -8.32 7.37 -4.41
C ALA A 188 -9.35 7.56 -5.53
N TYR A 189 -9.71 6.49 -6.22
CA TYR A 189 -10.79 6.50 -7.21
C TYR A 189 -12.02 5.81 -6.60
N ARG A 190 -13.15 6.52 -6.54
CA ARG A 190 -14.44 5.96 -6.12
C ARG A 190 -15.09 5.29 -7.33
N LEU A 191 -15.26 3.97 -7.24
CA LEU A 191 -15.68 3.11 -8.33
C LEU A 191 -16.85 2.23 -7.90
N LYS A 192 -17.72 1.86 -8.84
CA LYS A 192 -18.74 0.84 -8.54
C LYS A 192 -18.08 -0.53 -8.39
N ASN A 193 -18.59 -1.35 -7.48
CA ASN A 193 -18.24 -2.76 -7.36
C ASN A 193 -18.84 -3.54 -8.55
N GLY A 194 -18.18 -4.59 -9.03
CA GLY A 194 -18.77 -5.45 -10.07
C GLY A 194 -17.78 -6.42 -10.67
N ALA A 195 -18.27 -7.64 -10.93
CA ALA A 195 -17.49 -8.74 -11.45
C ALA A 195 -17.34 -8.61 -12.98
N ARG A 196 -16.09 -8.59 -13.46
CA ARG A 196 -15.64 -8.44 -14.87
C ARG A 196 -15.75 -7.03 -15.43
N LYS A 197 -14.60 -6.35 -15.44
CA LYS A 197 -14.46 -4.95 -15.82
C LYS A 197 -13.14 -4.74 -16.55
N THR A 198 -13.17 -4.08 -17.70
CA THR A 198 -11.95 -3.58 -18.34
C THR A 198 -11.56 -2.26 -17.67
N LYS A 199 -10.34 -2.17 -17.13
CA LYS A 199 -9.82 -0.93 -16.55
C LYS A 199 -9.54 0.09 -17.65
N LEU A 200 -10.08 1.30 -17.51
CA LEU A 200 -9.85 2.43 -18.39
C LEU A 200 -9.05 3.49 -17.63
N GLU A 201 -7.84 3.78 -18.10
CA GLU A 201 -6.97 4.84 -17.57
C GLU A 201 -6.92 5.99 -18.58
N ILE A 202 -7.35 7.18 -18.13
CA ILE A 202 -7.46 8.37 -18.97
C ILE A 202 -6.35 9.35 -18.57
N LEU A 203 -5.46 9.64 -19.51
CA LEU A 203 -4.36 10.58 -19.36
C LEU A 203 -4.70 11.89 -20.08
N HIS A 204 -4.50 13.03 -19.41
CA HIS A 204 -4.69 14.34 -20.04
C HIS A 204 -3.39 14.80 -20.71
N ARG A 205 -3.48 15.32 -21.93
CA ARG A 205 -2.33 15.83 -22.69
C ARG A 205 -2.61 17.25 -23.21
N CYS A 206 -1.67 18.19 -22.98
CA CYS A 206 -1.68 19.53 -23.59
C CYS A 206 -0.72 19.50 -24.79
N PRO A 207 -1.13 20.00 -25.99
CA PRO A 207 -0.18 20.20 -27.07
C PRO A 207 0.82 21.30 -26.68
N ASP A 208 2.11 21.01 -26.76
CA ASP A 208 3.14 22.03 -26.52
C ASP A 208 3.12 23.09 -27.64
N ASN A 209 3.26 24.36 -27.26
CA ASN A 209 3.23 25.50 -28.20
C ASN A 209 4.45 25.55 -29.15
N VAL A 210 5.41 24.63 -29.03
CA VAL A 210 6.60 24.55 -29.88
C VAL A 210 6.32 23.64 -31.06
N LYS A 211 6.44 24.19 -32.29
CA LYS A 211 6.25 23.45 -33.55
C LYS A 211 7.12 22.18 -33.56
N GLY A 212 6.49 21.02 -33.34
CA GLY A 212 7.14 19.70 -33.35
C GLY A 212 7.38 19.06 -31.97
N GLY A 213 6.88 19.65 -30.88
CA GLY A 213 7.09 19.15 -29.52
C GLY A 213 6.17 17.99 -29.11
N ASP A 214 6.73 17.09 -28.29
CA ASP A 214 6.05 15.96 -27.67
C ASP A 214 4.85 16.42 -26.81
N ARG A 215 3.81 15.59 -26.67
CA ARG A 215 2.60 16.01 -25.95
C ARG A 215 2.82 15.92 -24.44
N LYS A 216 2.84 17.06 -23.73
CA LYS A 216 3.03 17.10 -22.27
C LYS A 216 1.79 16.58 -21.53
N ILE A 217 2.00 15.58 -20.66
CA ILE A 217 0.97 15.03 -19.77
C ILE A 217 0.78 15.98 -18.58
N PHE A 218 -0.46 16.16 -18.14
CA PHE A 218 -0.76 17.01 -16.99
C PHE A 218 -1.90 16.45 -16.14
N GLY A 219 -1.92 16.81 -14.85
CA GLY A 219 -2.98 16.44 -13.92
C GLY A 219 -2.94 14.98 -13.49
N THR A 220 -3.80 14.64 -12.53
CA THR A 220 -3.98 13.26 -12.07
C THR A 220 -4.74 12.47 -13.13
N PRO A 221 -4.26 11.30 -13.56
CA PRO A 221 -5.01 10.42 -14.44
C PRO A 221 -6.38 10.07 -13.86
N LEU A 222 -7.38 9.85 -14.69
CA LEU A 222 -8.68 9.35 -14.23
C LEU A 222 -8.78 7.86 -14.50
N VAL A 223 -9.22 7.10 -13.51
CA VAL A 223 -9.38 5.64 -13.64
C VAL A 223 -10.83 5.27 -13.46
N THR A 224 -11.34 4.42 -14.34
CA THR A 224 -12.65 3.81 -14.18
C THR A 224 -12.66 2.40 -14.73
N TYR A 225 -13.80 1.74 -14.62
CA TYR A 225 -14.00 0.41 -15.14
C TYR A 225 -15.17 0.39 -16.12
N LEU A 226 -14.96 -0.17 -17.30
CA LEU A 226 -15.99 -0.41 -18.29
C LEU A 226 -16.69 -1.73 -17.97
N VAL A 227 -18.02 -1.72 -17.97
CA VAL A 227 -18.83 -2.93 -17.97
C VAL A 227 -18.76 -3.52 -19.38
N GLU A 228 -18.44 -4.81 -19.50
CA GLU A 228 -18.43 -5.51 -20.79
C GLU A 228 -19.85 -5.52 -21.37
N ASP A 229 -20.08 -4.70 -22.40
CA ASP A 229 -21.31 -4.68 -23.20
C ASP A 229 -20.90 -4.88 -24.67
N PRO A 230 -21.58 -5.73 -25.48
CA PRO A 230 -21.11 -6.10 -26.82
C PRO A 230 -20.99 -4.96 -27.84
N GLN A 231 -21.41 -3.73 -27.51
CA GLN A 231 -21.34 -2.55 -28.39
C GLN A 231 -20.15 -1.64 -28.03
N TYR A 232 -18.95 -2.05 -28.43
CA TYR A 232 -17.71 -1.33 -28.15
C TYR A 232 -17.55 -0.09 -29.06
N GLY A 233 -17.39 1.10 -28.44
CA GLY A 233 -17.05 2.35 -29.12
C GLY A 233 -17.86 3.56 -28.63
N ALA A 234 -19.16 3.59 -28.91
CA ALA A 234 -20.05 4.71 -28.58
C ALA A 234 -20.20 4.97 -27.05
N ASN A 235 -19.94 3.95 -26.23
CA ASN A 235 -20.06 4.06 -24.78
C ASN A 235 -18.85 4.76 -24.13
N ILE A 236 -17.63 4.58 -24.66
CA ILE A 236 -16.41 5.11 -24.05
C ILE A 236 -16.40 6.64 -24.08
N GLU A 237 -16.70 7.24 -25.24
CA GLU A 237 -16.74 8.71 -25.37
C GLU A 237 -17.78 9.32 -24.41
N ALA A 238 -18.96 8.69 -24.31
CA ALA A 238 -20.00 9.11 -23.38
C ALA A 238 -19.56 9.00 -21.91
N TYR A 239 -18.84 7.93 -21.53
CA TYR A 239 -18.26 7.78 -20.20
C TYR A 239 -17.20 8.85 -19.91
N VAL A 240 -16.26 9.07 -20.83
CA VAL A 240 -15.22 10.10 -20.68
C VAL A 240 -15.85 11.48 -20.56
N HIS A 241 -16.82 11.83 -21.42
CA HIS A 241 -17.52 13.11 -21.35
C HIS A 241 -18.24 13.30 -20.01
N ARG A 242 -18.90 12.25 -19.50
CA ARG A 242 -19.56 12.28 -18.18
C ARG A 242 -18.56 12.54 -17.05
N MET A 243 -17.41 11.86 -17.08
CA MET A 243 -16.34 12.03 -16.08
C MET A 243 -15.73 13.44 -16.11
N LEU A 244 -15.58 14.03 -17.30
CA LEU A 244 -14.99 15.36 -17.47
C LEU A 244 -15.99 16.50 -17.23
N ALA A 245 -17.30 16.25 -17.28
CA ALA A 245 -18.31 17.29 -17.20
C ALA A 245 -18.24 18.15 -15.92
N PRO A 246 -18.02 17.59 -14.70
CA PRO A 246 -17.84 18.40 -13.49
C PRO A 246 -16.59 19.29 -13.58
N LEU A 247 -15.49 18.74 -14.09
CA LEU A 247 -14.21 19.43 -14.24
C LEU A 247 -14.32 20.62 -15.22
N GLY A 248 -15.10 20.47 -16.28
CA GLY A 248 -15.37 21.55 -17.24
C GLY A 248 -16.22 22.70 -16.68
N LYS A 249 -17.23 22.39 -15.86
CA LYS A 249 -18.17 23.40 -15.30
C LYS A 249 -17.55 24.28 -14.21
N ALA A 250 -16.69 23.72 -13.36
CA ALA A 250 -16.01 24.46 -12.31
C ALA A 250 -15.12 25.60 -12.83
N HIS A 251 -14.64 25.47 -14.07
CA HIS A 251 -13.82 26.48 -14.74
C HIS A 251 -14.64 27.52 -15.52
N SER A 252 -15.95 27.32 -15.73
CA SER A 252 -16.82 28.33 -16.35
C SER A 252 -17.45 29.28 -15.33
N SER A 253 -17.74 28.81 -14.11
CA SER A 253 -18.34 29.63 -13.05
C SER A 253 -17.39 30.69 -12.47
N THR A 254 -16.07 30.50 -12.56
CA THR A 254 -15.06 31.50 -12.20
C THR A 254 -15.03 32.71 -13.14
N ARG A 255 -15.71 32.67 -14.30
CA ARG A 255 -15.77 33.81 -15.25
C ARG A 255 -16.74 34.92 -14.84
N SER A 256 -17.67 34.65 -13.92
CA SER A 256 -18.77 35.57 -13.59
C SER A 256 -18.44 36.57 -12.47
N HIS A 257 -17.25 36.50 -11.85
CA HIS A 257 -16.92 37.31 -10.67
C HIS A 257 -15.65 38.17 -10.77
N GLU A 258 -14.94 38.21 -11.91
CA GLU A 258 -13.78 39.11 -12.07
C GLU A 258 -14.19 40.42 -12.75
N GLY A 259 -14.87 41.28 -11.99
CA GLY A 259 -15.10 42.68 -12.33
C GLY A 259 -14.26 43.60 -11.45
N LYS A 260 -13.21 44.18 -12.05
CA LYS A 260 -12.40 45.34 -11.60
C LYS A 260 -11.78 45.28 -10.20
N GLU A 261 -10.46 45.06 -10.14
CA GLU A 261 -9.50 46.01 -9.53
C GLU A 261 -8.04 45.56 -9.76
N ASN A 262 -7.13 46.53 -9.72
CA ASN A 262 -5.79 46.48 -10.32
C ASN A 262 -4.75 45.69 -9.50
N GLY A 263 -3.83 45.04 -10.23
CA GLY A 263 -2.38 45.13 -9.98
C GLY A 263 -1.74 44.22 -8.93
N PHE A 264 -1.46 42.96 -9.29
CA PHE A 264 -0.23 42.27 -8.83
C PHE A 264 0.16 41.15 -9.80
N ILE A 265 1.37 41.25 -10.37
CA ILE A 265 1.96 40.23 -11.22
C ILE A 265 2.63 39.19 -10.32
N SER A 266 2.14 37.94 -10.34
CA SER A 266 2.97 36.78 -10.03
C SER A 266 2.66 35.66 -11.02
N GLY A 267 3.73 35.06 -11.56
CA GLY A 267 3.74 34.19 -12.74
C GLY A 267 3.00 32.87 -12.58
N GLY A 268 1.68 32.87 -12.77
CA GLY A 268 0.83 31.68 -12.85
C GLY A 268 -0.04 31.64 -14.12
N SER A 269 0.31 32.43 -15.14
CA SER A 269 -0.55 32.68 -16.30
C SER A 269 -0.57 31.50 -17.28
N ASP A 270 0.57 30.86 -17.54
CA ASP A 270 0.69 29.83 -18.59
C ASP A 270 0.04 28.48 -18.23
N GLU A 271 0.12 28.03 -16.98
CA GLU A 271 -0.55 26.79 -16.53
C GLU A 271 -2.08 26.92 -16.51
N ARG A 272 -2.60 28.06 -16.06
CA ARG A 272 -4.04 28.35 -16.13
C ARG A 272 -4.50 28.49 -17.58
N PHE A 273 -3.65 28.99 -18.47
CA PHE A 273 -3.95 29.10 -19.90
C PHE A 273 -3.95 27.74 -20.62
N CYS A 274 -2.98 26.84 -20.35
CA CYS A 274 -2.97 25.45 -20.89
C CYS A 274 -4.19 24.67 -20.39
N LYS A 275 -4.53 24.75 -19.08
CA LYS A 275 -5.74 24.11 -18.51
C LYS A 275 -7.03 24.58 -19.20
N LYS A 276 -7.16 25.89 -19.45
CA LYS A 276 -8.33 26.49 -20.15
C LYS A 276 -8.43 26.06 -21.61
N ARG A 277 -7.31 25.99 -22.33
CA ARG A 277 -7.28 25.63 -23.77
C ARG A 277 -7.47 24.12 -23.99
N CYS A 278 -6.99 23.29 -23.05
CA CYS A 278 -7.13 21.83 -23.13
C CYS A 278 -8.47 21.29 -22.66
N LEU A 279 -9.17 21.94 -21.73
CA LEU A 279 -10.54 21.53 -21.40
C LEU A 279 -11.51 21.83 -22.55
N ARG A 280 -11.31 22.94 -23.27
CA ARG A 280 -12.04 23.24 -24.51
C ARG A 280 -11.59 22.37 -25.68
N GLY A 281 -10.29 22.27 -25.93
CA GLY A 281 -9.73 21.46 -27.03
C GLY A 281 -9.83 19.95 -26.78
N GLY A 282 -9.94 19.51 -25.53
CA GLY A 282 -10.18 18.12 -25.14
C GLY A 282 -11.62 17.71 -25.39
N LEU A 283 -12.59 18.61 -25.15
CA LEU A 283 -13.98 18.39 -25.58
C LEU A 283 -14.08 18.34 -27.11
N GLU A 284 -13.34 19.19 -27.83
CA GLU A 284 -13.36 19.23 -29.31
C GLU A 284 -12.52 18.14 -29.98
N SER A 285 -11.49 17.59 -29.33
CA SER A 285 -10.66 16.49 -29.87
C SER A 285 -11.18 15.10 -29.51
N ALA A 286 -11.94 14.97 -28.42
CA ALA A 286 -12.71 13.76 -28.12
C ALA A 286 -13.77 13.47 -29.21
N LEU A 287 -14.35 14.54 -29.79
CA LEU A 287 -15.24 14.47 -30.96
C LEU A 287 -14.54 14.00 -32.26
N GLY A 288 -13.22 13.75 -32.23
CA GLY A 288 -12.41 13.63 -33.45
C GLY A 288 -11.66 12.33 -33.68
N LYS A 289 -11.29 11.51 -32.68
CA LYS A 289 -10.34 10.40 -32.93
C LYS A 289 -10.56 9.14 -32.10
N SER A 290 -10.81 8.08 -32.87
CA SER A 290 -10.84 6.64 -32.57
C SER A 290 -9.79 6.12 -31.59
N ALA A 291 -10.22 5.07 -30.91
CA ALA A 291 -9.52 4.21 -29.96
C ALA A 291 -8.17 3.65 -30.47
N VAL A 292 -7.24 3.49 -29.54
CA VAL A 292 -6.26 2.40 -29.49
C VAL A 292 -6.42 1.73 -28.13
#